data_AF-A0A535UW05-F1
#
_entry.id   AF-A0A535UW05-F1
#
_cell.length_a   1.000
_cell.length_b   1.000
_cell.length_c   1.000
_cell.angle_alpha   90.00
_cell.angle_beta   90.00
_cell.angle_gamma   90.00
#
_symmetry.space_group_name_H-M   'P 1'
#
loop_
_entity.id
_entity.type
_entity.pdbx_description
1 polymer ?
#
loop_
_entity_poly.entity_id
_entity_poly.type
_entity_poly.pdbx_seq_one_letter_code
_entity_poly.pdbx_strand_id
1 'polypeptide(L)'
;MGLKRWLLAAMVATGLAVGGPWPAAQAHGGALPARPVVIAVEPAAVGITAAAVFLGNWHIELTSTSRETVAVLDPAGRPFLRFSPAGVEADYGAGAWHDAIVAAQQSTAVDSAPDWRPVSRTRTWSWLDTRIRPERGLLTPQILQSNRPVLLRNFEIPLRVGAQRGFIFGHLEYEGRTGVYRHTILTDSRPIAGLEVGLVLGRTVPTLTLDNETGETVTILGRDGEPFARIGGQFVDANLASPTWVEFGQSLGVVPTVVSDASARPQWKRILEDHRWSWPDYRSRPPDTEPPAILAKGGVVRRWAVPLEVGSRRMEIDGLTEFVPFAPVTAARKPSSSPSRRRWRPSSAAWASSSSS
;
A
#
# COMPACT_ATOMS: atom_id res chain seq x y z
N MET A 1 -23.39 4.59 29.46
CA MET A 1 -23.28 3.55 28.39
C MET A 1 -23.35 4.27 27.04
N GLY A 2 -22.34 4.08 26.19
CA GLY A 2 -22.29 4.65 24.84
C GLY A 2 -21.06 5.54 24.61
N LEU A 3 -20.39 5.34 23.47
CA LEU A 3 -19.28 6.13 22.91
C LEU A 3 -17.83 5.84 23.36
N LYS A 4 -17.42 4.56 23.41
CA LYS A 4 -16.00 4.14 23.45
C LYS A 4 -15.74 2.94 22.53
N ARG A 5 -16.01 3.06 21.23
CA ARG A 5 -15.73 1.98 20.25
C ARG A 5 -15.47 2.51 18.83
N TRP A 6 -14.53 3.45 18.62
CA TRP A 6 -14.15 3.87 17.26
C TRP A 6 -12.66 4.22 17.07
N LEU A 7 -11.74 3.63 17.84
CA LEU A 7 -10.28 3.79 17.61
C LEU A 7 -9.45 2.50 17.72
N LEU A 8 -10.07 1.32 17.87
CA LEU A 8 -9.35 0.07 18.17
C LEU A 8 -9.35 -0.97 17.05
N ALA A 9 -9.84 -0.66 15.85
CA ALA A 9 -9.84 -1.58 14.73
C ALA A 9 -8.90 -1.10 13.62
N ALA A 10 -7.58 -1.18 13.88
CA ALA A 10 -6.47 -1.28 12.89
C ALA A 10 -5.09 -0.87 13.47
N MET A 11 -4.91 -0.78 14.80
CA MET A 11 -3.57 -0.85 15.38
C MET A 11 -3.19 -2.32 15.52
N VAL A 12 -2.49 -2.88 14.53
CA VAL A 12 -1.70 -4.09 14.79
C VAL A 12 -0.55 -3.66 15.69
N ALA A 13 -0.82 -3.62 17.00
CA ALA A 13 0.20 -3.66 18.02
C ALA A 13 0.74 -5.09 18.05
N THR A 14 1.77 -5.37 17.26
CA THR A 14 2.55 -6.59 17.46
C THR A 14 3.48 -6.34 18.64
N GLY A 15 2.95 -6.46 19.86
CA GLY A 15 3.76 -6.74 21.03
C GLY A 15 4.38 -8.13 20.85
N LEU A 16 5.62 -8.17 20.35
CA LEU A 16 6.38 -9.42 20.26
C LEU A 16 6.85 -9.83 21.65
N ALA A 17 6.04 -10.65 22.32
CA ALA A 17 6.56 -11.57 23.33
C ALA A 17 7.43 -12.63 22.62
N VAL A 18 8.66 -12.79 23.10
CA VAL A 18 9.66 -13.74 22.61
C VAL A 18 9.18 -15.19 22.78
N GLY A 19 9.32 -16.01 21.74
CA GLY A 19 9.49 -17.47 21.86
C GLY A 19 8.37 -18.36 21.33
N GLY A 20 8.46 -18.79 20.07
CA GLY A 20 7.72 -19.93 19.54
C GLY A 20 7.78 -20.01 18.00
N PRO A 21 8.09 -21.17 17.38
CA PRO A 21 8.07 -21.31 15.93
C PRO A 21 6.61 -21.26 15.46
N TRP A 22 6.21 -20.15 14.83
CA TRP A 22 4.88 -20.06 14.25
C TRP A 22 4.74 -21.03 13.07
N PRO A 23 3.70 -21.88 13.04
CA PRO A 23 3.34 -22.58 11.82
C PRO A 23 2.95 -21.54 10.77
N ALA A 24 3.57 -21.64 9.59
CA ALA A 24 3.28 -20.80 8.43
C ALA A 24 1.83 -21.03 7.97
N ALA A 25 0.89 -20.33 8.60
CA ALA A 25 -0.47 -20.23 8.11
C ALA A 25 -0.44 -19.42 6.80
N GLN A 26 -0.65 -20.12 5.68
CA GLN A 26 -0.94 -19.51 4.39
C GLN A 26 -2.23 -18.70 4.50
N ALA A 27 -2.11 -17.40 4.77
CA ALA A 27 -3.20 -16.46 4.70
C ALA A 27 -2.70 -15.13 4.09
N HIS A 28 -3.08 -14.95 2.83
CA HIS A 28 -3.09 -13.70 2.04
C HIS A 28 -1.73 -13.22 1.47
N GLY A 29 -1.50 -13.54 0.20
CA GLY A 29 -0.55 -12.81 -0.64
C GLY A 29 -0.97 -11.34 -0.74
N GLY A 30 -0.03 -10.42 -0.50
CA GLY A 30 -0.22 -8.99 -0.64
C GLY A 30 -0.77 -8.64 -2.03
N ALA A 31 -1.63 -7.62 -2.11
CA ALA A 31 -2.24 -7.03 -3.30
C ALA A 31 -2.45 -8.00 -4.47
N LEU A 32 -3.72 -8.35 -4.77
CA LEU A 32 -4.05 -9.05 -6.02
C LEU A 32 -3.25 -8.41 -7.16
N PRO A 33 -2.46 -9.17 -7.95
CA PRO A 33 -1.47 -8.62 -8.90
C PRO A 33 -2.09 -7.89 -10.10
N ALA A 34 -3.35 -7.49 -10.00
CA ALA A 34 -4.00 -6.54 -10.88
C ALA A 34 -3.56 -5.12 -10.48
N ARG A 35 -2.70 -4.53 -11.28
CA ARG A 35 -2.19 -3.16 -11.16
C ARG A 35 -3.05 -2.23 -12.03
N PRO A 36 -3.56 -1.11 -11.50
CA PRO A 36 -4.08 -0.02 -12.31
C PRO A 36 -2.95 0.81 -12.89
N VAL A 37 -3.11 1.19 -14.15
CA VAL A 37 -2.25 2.10 -14.88
C VAL A 37 -3.13 3.23 -15.39
N VAL A 38 -2.79 4.46 -15.02
CA VAL A 38 -3.38 5.66 -15.62
C VAL A 38 -2.61 5.97 -16.90
N ILE A 39 -3.31 6.07 -18.03
CA ILE A 39 -2.70 6.32 -19.35
C ILE A 39 -2.93 7.74 -19.84
N ALA A 40 -4.03 8.38 -19.43
CA ALA A 40 -4.36 9.75 -19.85
C ALA A 40 -5.29 10.44 -18.86
N VAL A 41 -5.23 11.76 -18.85
CA VAL A 41 -6.23 12.64 -18.25
C VAL A 41 -6.71 13.60 -19.33
N GLU A 42 -8.03 13.70 -19.49
CA GLU A 42 -8.67 14.58 -20.45
C GLU A 42 -9.59 15.59 -19.76
N PRO A 43 -9.62 16.86 -20.24
CA PRO A 43 -8.71 17.42 -21.26
C PRO A 43 -7.26 17.54 -20.74
N ALA A 44 -6.26 17.25 -21.58
CA ALA A 44 -4.85 17.23 -21.13
C ALA A 44 -4.29 18.62 -20.75
N ALA A 45 -4.88 19.70 -21.28
CA ALA A 45 -4.33 21.05 -21.16
C ALA A 45 -4.65 21.80 -19.85
N VAL A 46 -5.43 21.21 -18.93
CA VAL A 46 -5.99 21.94 -17.77
C VAL A 46 -5.20 21.79 -16.48
N GLY A 47 -3.93 21.38 -16.56
CA GLY A 47 -3.04 21.32 -15.39
C GLY A 47 -3.46 20.26 -14.36
N ILE A 48 -4.06 19.15 -14.80
CA ILE A 48 -4.41 18.00 -13.97
C ILE A 48 -3.44 16.87 -14.29
N THR A 49 -2.87 16.27 -13.26
CA THR A 49 -2.13 15.02 -13.39
C THR A 49 -2.77 13.97 -12.50
N ALA A 50 -2.87 12.74 -12.99
CA ALA A 50 -3.33 11.61 -12.19
C ALA A 50 -2.41 10.41 -12.37
N ALA A 51 -2.23 9.64 -11.31
CA ALA A 51 -1.46 8.41 -11.31
C ALA A 51 -2.12 7.37 -10.40
N ALA A 52 -1.89 6.09 -10.70
CA ALA A 52 -2.16 5.03 -9.74
C ALA A 52 -1.01 4.97 -8.73
N VAL A 53 -1.32 4.99 -7.43
CA VAL A 53 -0.32 4.90 -6.35
C VAL A 53 -0.71 3.79 -5.39
N PHE A 54 0.29 3.07 -4.85
CA PHE A 54 0.04 1.99 -3.90
C PHE A 54 0.25 2.45 -2.45
N LEU A 55 -0.83 2.50 -1.67
CA LEU A 55 -0.86 2.85 -0.25
C LEU A 55 -1.49 1.71 0.57
N GLY A 56 -0.93 0.50 0.45
CA GLY A 56 -1.52 -0.72 1.02
C GLY A 56 -2.65 -1.29 0.15
N ASN A 57 -3.36 -0.41 -0.58
CA ASN A 57 -4.22 -0.69 -1.72
C ASN A 57 -3.91 0.28 -2.87
N TRP A 58 -4.39 -0.02 -4.07
CA TRP A 58 -4.26 0.91 -5.20
C TRP A 58 -5.23 2.07 -5.07
N HIS A 59 -4.69 3.28 -5.09
CA HIS A 59 -5.43 4.53 -5.09
C HIS A 59 -5.21 5.24 -6.44
N ILE A 60 -6.12 6.13 -6.79
CA ILE A 60 -5.84 7.19 -7.76
C ILE A 60 -5.40 8.41 -6.98
N GLU A 61 -4.21 8.91 -7.27
CA GLU A 61 -3.76 10.22 -6.83
C GLU A 61 -3.99 11.23 -7.95
N LEU A 62 -4.63 12.34 -7.61
CA LEU A 62 -4.81 13.47 -8.52
C LEU A 62 -4.15 14.70 -7.91
N THR A 63 -3.40 15.42 -8.75
CA THR A 63 -2.91 16.77 -8.46
C THR A 63 -3.53 17.74 -9.45
N SER A 64 -4.07 18.86 -8.95
CA SER A 64 -4.66 19.91 -9.79
C SER A 64 -3.94 21.24 -9.61
N THR A 65 -3.37 21.74 -10.70
CA THR A 65 -2.87 23.12 -10.82
C THR A 65 -3.85 24.03 -11.56
N SER A 66 -4.99 23.49 -11.98
CA SER A 66 -6.08 24.22 -12.63
C SER A 66 -6.56 25.39 -11.77
N ARG A 67 -7.01 26.46 -12.44
CA ARG A 67 -7.78 27.54 -11.80
C ARG A 67 -9.25 27.20 -11.67
N GLU A 68 -9.74 26.28 -12.50
CA GLU A 68 -11.10 25.77 -12.44
C GLU A 68 -11.22 24.69 -11.38
N THR A 69 -12.40 24.59 -10.76
CA THR A 69 -12.70 23.46 -9.88
C THR A 69 -12.77 22.17 -10.67
N VAL A 70 -12.00 21.17 -10.24
CA VAL A 70 -12.02 19.82 -10.80
C VAL A 70 -12.80 18.93 -9.84
N ALA A 71 -13.97 18.45 -10.26
CA ALA A 71 -14.77 17.51 -9.49
C ALA A 71 -14.58 16.08 -10.00
N VAL A 72 -14.34 15.14 -9.09
CA VAL A 72 -14.34 13.70 -9.39
C VAL A 72 -15.76 13.16 -9.21
N LEU A 73 -16.25 12.44 -10.21
CA LEU A 73 -17.61 11.93 -10.24
C LEU A 73 -17.65 10.43 -9.95
N ASP A 74 -18.69 10.01 -9.21
CA ASP A 74 -19.04 8.61 -9.03
C ASP A 74 -19.71 8.03 -10.29
N PRO A 75 -20.04 6.72 -10.34
CA PRO A 75 -20.71 6.11 -11.49
C PRO A 75 -22.09 6.68 -11.81
N ALA A 76 -22.79 7.29 -10.85
CA ALA A 76 -24.07 7.96 -11.05
C ALA A 76 -23.90 9.41 -11.55
N GLY A 77 -22.67 9.91 -11.64
CA GLY A 77 -22.34 11.26 -12.06
C GLY A 77 -22.38 12.30 -10.93
N ARG A 78 -22.58 11.87 -9.67
CA ARG A 78 -22.53 12.77 -8.52
C ARG A 78 -21.07 13.09 -8.17
N PRO A 79 -20.72 14.37 -7.96
CA PRO A 79 -19.39 14.74 -7.49
C PRO A 79 -19.21 14.35 -6.01
N PHE A 80 -18.08 13.73 -5.67
CA PHE A 80 -17.75 13.38 -4.27
C PHE A 80 -16.40 13.95 -3.79
N LEU A 81 -15.54 14.39 -4.71
CA LEU A 81 -14.32 15.15 -4.44
C LEU A 81 -14.26 16.40 -5.32
N ARG A 82 -13.68 17.48 -4.80
CA ARG A 82 -13.40 18.72 -5.54
C ARG A 82 -11.99 19.22 -5.25
N PHE A 83 -11.27 19.57 -6.29
CA PHE A 83 -9.95 20.18 -6.23
C PHE A 83 -10.05 21.61 -6.73
N SER A 84 -9.52 22.55 -5.97
CA SER A 84 -9.50 23.98 -6.31
C SER A 84 -8.16 24.60 -5.91
N PRO A 85 -7.89 25.88 -6.25
CA PRO A 85 -6.72 26.58 -5.75
C PRO A 85 -6.59 26.63 -4.22
N ALA A 86 -7.71 26.49 -3.49
CA ALA A 86 -7.78 26.52 -2.02
C ALA A 86 -7.53 25.16 -1.34
N GLY A 87 -7.43 24.07 -2.13
CA GLY A 87 -7.22 22.72 -1.64
C GLY A 87 -8.28 21.73 -2.13
N VAL A 88 -8.52 20.69 -1.34
CA VAL A 88 -9.43 19.59 -1.65
C VAL A 88 -10.60 19.56 -0.67
N GLU A 89 -11.80 19.42 -1.22
CA GLU A 89 -13.04 19.22 -0.47
C GLU A 89 -13.66 17.86 -0.83
N ALA A 90 -14.33 17.25 0.14
CA ALA A 90 -15.08 16.01 -0.02
C ALA A 90 -16.55 16.20 0.36
N ASP A 91 -17.45 15.51 -0.33
CA ASP A 91 -18.88 15.48 0.00
C ASP A 91 -19.15 14.35 1.00
N TYR A 92 -19.30 14.69 2.28
CA TYR A 92 -19.60 13.72 3.34
C TYR A 92 -21.02 13.13 3.22
N GLY A 93 -21.88 13.75 2.42
CA GLY A 93 -23.19 13.23 2.06
C GLY A 93 -23.18 12.26 0.89
N ALA A 94 -22.06 12.10 0.17
CA ALA A 94 -21.92 11.16 -0.93
C ALA A 94 -21.48 9.79 -0.42
N GLY A 95 -22.21 8.72 -0.76
CA GLY A 95 -21.81 7.34 -0.43
C GLY A 95 -20.42 7.01 -1.00
N ALA A 96 -20.14 7.50 -2.21
CA ALA A 96 -18.87 7.33 -2.90
C ALA A 96 -17.66 7.90 -2.14
N TRP A 97 -17.83 8.95 -1.31
CA TRP A 97 -16.75 9.45 -0.46
C TRP A 97 -16.34 8.44 0.60
N HIS A 98 -17.30 7.77 1.23
CA HIS A 98 -17.03 6.76 2.24
C HIS A 98 -16.40 5.51 1.61
N ASP A 99 -16.91 5.09 0.44
CA ASP A 99 -16.28 4.03 -0.35
C ASP A 99 -14.83 4.38 -0.71
N ALA A 100 -14.58 5.64 -1.09
CA ALA A 100 -13.27 6.14 -1.49
C ALA A 100 -12.20 6.12 -0.38
N ILE A 101 -12.61 5.94 0.87
CA ILE A 101 -11.70 5.83 2.02
C ILE A 101 -11.64 4.41 2.56
N VAL A 102 -12.74 3.66 2.63
CA VAL A 102 -12.76 2.35 3.29
C VAL A 102 -12.14 1.24 2.42
N ALA A 103 -11.02 0.69 2.90
CA ALA A 103 -10.25 -0.36 2.22
C ALA A 103 -10.91 -1.76 2.23
N ALA A 104 -11.81 -2.03 3.18
CA ALA A 104 -12.44 -3.32 3.34
C ALA A 104 -13.91 -3.16 3.73
N GLN A 105 -14.78 -3.68 2.86
CA GLN A 105 -16.26 -3.57 2.84
C GLN A 105 -16.77 -2.41 1.97
N GLN A 106 -17.76 -2.71 1.12
CA GLN A 106 -18.61 -1.69 0.53
C GLN A 106 -19.17 -0.87 1.69
N SER A 107 -19.00 0.45 1.63
CA SER A 107 -19.63 1.33 2.60
C SER A 107 -21.13 1.09 2.55
N THR A 108 -21.78 0.99 3.72
CA THR A 108 -23.24 1.01 3.80
C THR A 108 -23.79 2.44 3.82
N ALA A 109 -22.93 3.44 3.60
CA ALA A 109 -23.32 4.84 3.53
C ALA A 109 -24.30 5.05 2.37
N VAL A 110 -25.50 5.51 2.73
CA VAL A 110 -26.51 5.92 1.76
C VAL A 110 -26.28 7.38 1.42
N ASP A 111 -26.49 7.72 0.15
CA ASP A 111 -26.48 9.10 -0.30
C ASP A 111 -27.45 9.97 0.50
N SER A 112 -26.97 11.13 0.92
CA SER A 112 -27.74 12.19 1.56
C SER A 112 -27.46 13.53 0.90
N ALA A 113 -28.08 14.60 1.41
CA ALA A 113 -27.85 15.96 0.91
C ALA A 113 -26.35 16.30 0.89
N PRO A 114 -25.84 17.04 -0.11
CA PRO A 114 -24.43 17.38 -0.19
C PRO A 114 -23.92 18.11 1.06
N ASP A 115 -22.79 17.64 1.59
CA ASP A 115 -22.10 18.16 2.78
C ASP A 115 -20.62 18.31 2.44
N TRP A 116 -20.30 19.40 1.74
CA TRP A 116 -18.94 19.70 1.28
C TRP A 116 -18.08 20.21 2.43
N ARG A 117 -16.98 19.51 2.70
CA ARG A 117 -16.02 19.89 3.75
C ARG A 117 -14.59 19.85 3.22
N PRO A 118 -13.73 20.79 3.62
CA PRO A 118 -12.31 20.72 3.30
C PRO A 118 -11.69 19.49 3.96
N VAL A 119 -10.82 18.80 3.23
CA VAL A 119 -10.04 17.64 3.72
C VAL A 119 -8.54 17.85 3.57
N SER A 120 -8.10 18.71 2.65
CA SER A 120 -6.70 19.11 2.49
C SER A 120 -6.58 20.56 2.04
N ARG A 121 -5.53 21.26 2.49
CA ARG A 121 -5.07 22.55 1.92
C ARG A 121 -4.10 22.37 0.76
N THR A 122 -3.54 21.18 0.57
CA THR A 122 -2.75 20.85 -0.62
C THR A 122 -3.68 20.60 -1.80
N ARG A 123 -3.13 20.67 -3.02
CA ARG A 123 -3.89 20.42 -4.26
C ARG A 123 -3.76 18.99 -4.77
N THR A 124 -3.35 18.09 -3.88
CA THR A 124 -3.10 16.68 -4.16
C THR A 124 -3.91 15.84 -3.18
N TRP A 125 -4.58 14.82 -3.69
CA TRP A 125 -5.34 13.88 -2.88
C TRP A 125 -5.38 12.53 -3.58
N SER A 126 -5.28 11.47 -2.78
CA SER A 126 -5.46 10.10 -3.25
C SER A 126 -6.74 9.49 -2.69
N TRP A 127 -7.38 8.62 -3.46
CA TRP A 127 -8.55 7.88 -3.00
C TRP A 127 -8.63 6.46 -3.58
N LEU A 128 -9.32 5.58 -2.87
CA LEU A 128 -9.59 4.22 -3.30
C LEU A 128 -10.78 4.18 -4.27
N ASP A 129 -10.51 4.42 -5.56
CA ASP A 129 -11.55 4.40 -6.57
C ASP A 129 -12.13 2.98 -6.76
N THR A 130 -13.45 2.84 -6.71
CA THR A 130 -14.12 1.54 -6.83
C THR A 130 -13.91 0.91 -8.21
N ARG A 131 -13.67 1.72 -9.25
CA ARG A 131 -13.50 1.27 -10.64
C ARG A 131 -12.14 0.62 -10.91
N ILE A 132 -11.15 0.88 -10.07
CA ILE A 132 -9.83 0.24 -10.14
C ILE A 132 -9.69 -0.95 -9.20
N ARG A 133 -10.72 -1.27 -8.41
CA ARG A 133 -10.66 -2.43 -7.51
C ARG A 133 -10.61 -3.72 -8.32
N PRO A 134 -9.71 -4.66 -7.99
CA PRO A 134 -9.74 -5.98 -8.59
C PRO A 134 -10.99 -6.75 -8.13
N GLU A 135 -11.79 -7.21 -9.08
CA GLU A 135 -12.96 -8.03 -8.82
C GLU A 135 -12.56 -9.48 -8.55
N ARG A 136 -13.35 -10.19 -7.73
CA ARG A 136 -13.12 -11.62 -7.49
C ARG A 136 -13.25 -12.38 -8.82
N GLY A 137 -12.26 -13.20 -9.14
CA GLY A 137 -12.23 -13.98 -10.38
C GLY A 137 -11.57 -13.26 -11.57
N LEU A 138 -11.22 -11.98 -11.43
CA LEU A 138 -10.51 -11.24 -12.48
C LEU A 138 -9.15 -11.88 -12.82
N LEU A 139 -8.46 -12.41 -11.80
CA LEU A 139 -7.23 -13.17 -11.95
C LEU A 139 -7.52 -14.66 -11.87
N THR A 140 -7.59 -15.32 -13.03
CA THR A 140 -7.81 -16.76 -13.12
C THR A 140 -6.54 -17.55 -12.75
N PRO A 141 -6.65 -18.82 -12.31
CA PRO A 141 -5.49 -19.67 -12.11
C PRO A 141 -4.59 -19.76 -13.35
N GLN A 142 -5.16 -19.72 -14.55
CA GLN A 142 -4.43 -19.75 -15.82
C GLN A 142 -3.57 -18.49 -16.01
N ILE A 143 -4.11 -17.31 -15.70
CA ILE A 143 -3.35 -16.04 -15.74
C ILE A 143 -2.16 -16.13 -14.77
N LEU A 144 -2.43 -16.53 -13.52
CA LEU A 144 -1.41 -16.65 -12.48
C LEU A 144 -0.33 -17.69 -12.80
N GLN A 145 -0.71 -18.83 -13.38
CA GLN A 145 0.22 -19.88 -13.80
C GLN A 145 1.07 -19.46 -15.01
N SER A 146 0.49 -18.72 -15.95
CA SER A 146 1.23 -18.24 -17.12
C SER A 146 2.33 -17.24 -16.75
N ASN A 147 2.10 -16.45 -15.69
CA ASN A 147 2.99 -15.39 -15.22
C ASN A 147 3.41 -14.40 -16.33
N ARG A 148 2.53 -14.17 -17.31
CA ARG A 148 2.74 -13.22 -18.40
C ARG A 148 1.93 -11.96 -18.19
N PRO A 149 2.42 -10.80 -18.67
CA PRO A 149 1.61 -9.59 -18.70
C PRO A 149 0.28 -9.81 -19.45
N VAL A 150 -0.84 -9.39 -18.85
CA VAL A 150 -2.18 -9.48 -19.43
C VAL A 150 -2.98 -8.22 -19.09
N LEU A 151 -3.55 -7.57 -20.12
CA LEU A 151 -4.57 -6.55 -19.94
C LEU A 151 -5.85 -7.21 -19.39
N LEU A 152 -6.32 -6.78 -18.23
CA LEU A 152 -7.50 -7.35 -17.56
C LEU A 152 -8.77 -6.61 -17.95
N ARG A 153 -8.78 -5.27 -17.85
CA ARG A 153 -9.88 -4.41 -18.28
C ARG A 153 -9.45 -2.96 -18.39
N ASN A 154 -10.18 -2.16 -19.17
CA ASN A 154 -10.05 -0.70 -19.14
C ASN A 154 -10.92 -0.11 -18.03
N PHE A 155 -10.57 1.08 -17.55
CA PHE A 155 -11.39 1.89 -16.66
C PHE A 155 -11.41 3.35 -17.11
N GLU A 156 -12.49 4.04 -16.75
CA GLU A 156 -12.64 5.48 -16.90
C GLU A 156 -13.19 6.08 -15.61
N ILE A 157 -12.63 7.22 -15.19
CA ILE A 157 -13.09 7.98 -14.02
C ILE A 157 -13.56 9.34 -14.52
N PRO A 158 -14.88 9.56 -14.69
CA PRO A 158 -15.43 10.86 -15.03
C PRO A 158 -15.00 11.98 -14.07
N LEU A 159 -14.63 13.09 -14.69
CA LEU A 159 -14.33 14.36 -14.05
C LEU A 159 -15.28 15.45 -14.60
N ARG A 160 -15.40 16.53 -13.84
CA ARG A 160 -15.94 17.80 -14.33
C ARG A 160 -14.97 18.93 -14.02
N VAL A 161 -14.45 19.60 -15.04
CA VAL A 161 -13.49 20.71 -14.96
C VAL A 161 -14.23 22.00 -15.28
N GLY A 162 -14.61 22.76 -14.25
CA GLY A 162 -15.53 23.89 -14.41
C GLY A 162 -16.85 23.42 -15.04
N ALA A 163 -17.16 23.92 -16.24
CA ALA A 163 -18.32 23.47 -17.03
C ALA A 163 -18.03 22.29 -17.98
N GLN A 164 -16.76 21.96 -18.20
CA GLN A 164 -16.34 20.94 -19.17
C GLN A 164 -16.34 19.53 -18.56
N ARG A 165 -16.74 18.54 -19.35
CA ARG A 165 -16.59 17.12 -19.00
C ARG A 165 -15.15 16.66 -19.22
N GLY A 166 -14.62 15.88 -18.30
CA GLY A 166 -13.29 15.27 -18.40
C GLY A 166 -13.28 13.83 -17.92
N PHE A 167 -12.13 13.17 -18.03
CA PHE A 167 -11.95 11.77 -17.66
C PHE A 167 -10.51 11.48 -17.26
N ILE A 168 -10.31 10.53 -16.35
CA ILE A 168 -9.05 9.80 -16.20
C ILE A 168 -9.25 8.45 -16.89
N PHE A 169 -8.38 8.14 -17.84
CA PHE A 169 -8.39 6.85 -18.55
C PHE A 169 -7.26 5.98 -18.06
N GLY A 170 -7.52 4.68 -18.02
CA GLY A 170 -6.53 3.70 -17.64
C GLY A 170 -6.99 2.26 -17.86
N HIS A 171 -6.19 1.35 -17.36
CA HIS A 171 -6.50 -0.07 -17.39
C HIS A 171 -5.97 -0.80 -16.15
N LEU A 172 -6.61 -1.91 -15.82
CA LEU A 172 -6.04 -2.93 -14.94
C LEU A 172 -5.25 -3.93 -15.78
N GLU A 173 -4.05 -4.22 -15.36
CA GLU A 173 -3.19 -5.24 -15.94
C GLU A 173 -2.67 -6.20 -14.85
N TYR A 174 -2.46 -7.44 -15.24
CA TYR A 174 -1.59 -8.35 -14.49
C TYR A 174 -0.20 -8.26 -15.11
N GLU A 175 0.83 -7.88 -14.37
CA GLU A 175 2.19 -7.73 -14.92
C GLU A 175 3.01 -9.04 -14.87
N GLY A 176 2.57 -10.01 -14.06
CA GLY A 176 3.40 -11.14 -13.68
C GLY A 176 4.44 -10.77 -12.62
N ARG A 177 4.91 -11.76 -11.87
CA ARG A 177 5.98 -11.59 -10.87
C ARG A 177 7.30 -12.03 -11.47
N THR A 178 8.21 -11.08 -11.64
CA THR A 178 9.55 -11.30 -12.18
C THR A 178 10.64 -11.31 -11.10
N GLY A 179 10.28 -10.92 -9.86
CA GLY A 179 11.18 -10.90 -8.72
C GLY A 179 10.48 -10.50 -7.42
N VAL A 180 11.29 -10.11 -6.43
CA VAL A 180 10.84 -9.58 -5.14
C VAL A 180 11.59 -8.31 -4.78
N TYR A 181 10.97 -7.47 -3.97
CA TYR A 181 11.60 -6.32 -3.37
C TYR A 181 12.23 -6.65 -2.03
N ARG A 182 13.48 -6.22 -1.85
CA ARG A 182 14.21 -6.25 -0.59
C ARG A 182 14.33 -4.82 -0.09
N HIS A 183 14.03 -4.62 1.18
CA HIS A 183 14.20 -3.34 1.85
C HIS A 183 15.31 -3.47 2.89
N THR A 184 16.16 -2.45 3.00
CA THR A 184 17.30 -2.46 3.91
C THR A 184 17.49 -1.08 4.51
N ILE A 185 17.59 -1.01 5.83
CA ILE A 185 18.04 0.20 6.53
C ILE A 185 19.56 0.23 6.45
N LEU A 186 20.12 1.37 6.05
CA LEU A 186 21.56 1.62 6.01
C LEU A 186 22.06 2.25 7.31
N THR A 187 21.20 3.00 7.99
CA THR A 187 21.48 3.55 9.33
C THR A 187 21.72 2.43 10.34
N ASP A 188 22.64 2.64 11.28
CA ASP A 188 22.87 1.72 12.40
C ASP A 188 21.54 1.47 13.15
N SER A 189 21.31 0.25 13.63
CA SER A 189 20.10 -0.08 14.41
C SER A 189 20.00 0.73 15.72
N ARG A 190 21.11 1.28 16.21
CA ARG A 190 21.20 2.19 17.35
C ARG A 190 22.02 3.41 16.95
N PRO A 191 21.46 4.33 16.13
CA PRO A 191 22.23 5.46 15.59
C PRO A 191 22.67 6.43 16.69
N ILE A 192 22.03 6.39 17.86
CA ILE A 192 22.43 7.04 19.10
C ILE A 192 22.01 6.22 20.32
N ALA A 193 22.58 6.55 21.48
CA ALA A 193 22.14 6.00 22.77
C ALA A 193 20.63 6.20 22.98
N GLY A 194 19.94 5.11 23.30
CA GLY A 194 18.51 5.09 23.60
C GLY A 194 17.57 5.18 22.39
N LEU A 195 18.05 5.26 21.14
CA LEU A 195 17.17 5.16 19.96
C LEU A 195 17.43 3.84 19.25
N GLU A 196 16.42 2.99 19.13
CA GLU A 196 16.49 1.80 18.29
C GLU A 196 15.67 2.01 17.01
N VAL A 197 16.28 1.68 15.87
CA VAL A 197 15.68 1.74 14.54
C VAL A 197 15.64 0.34 13.98
N GLY A 198 14.48 -0.07 13.49
CA GLY A 198 14.29 -1.40 12.93
C GLY A 198 13.36 -1.40 11.73
N LEU A 199 13.36 -2.55 11.06
CA LEU A 199 12.52 -2.80 9.90
C LEU A 199 11.85 -4.16 10.09
N VAL A 200 10.53 -4.16 10.20
CA VAL A 200 9.73 -5.38 10.11
C VAL A 200 9.34 -5.56 8.64
N LEU A 201 9.75 -6.67 8.06
CA LEU A 201 9.46 -6.99 6.67
C LEU A 201 7.94 -7.11 6.48
N GLY A 202 7.38 -6.12 5.78
CA GLY A 202 5.98 -6.10 5.35
C GLY A 202 5.80 -6.75 3.98
N ARG A 203 4.54 -6.90 3.55
CA ARG A 203 4.18 -7.61 2.31
C ARG A 203 4.48 -6.82 1.02
N THR A 204 4.48 -5.49 1.08
CA THR A 204 4.66 -4.60 -0.10
C THR A 204 5.49 -3.35 0.22
N VAL A 205 5.24 -2.74 1.37
CA VAL A 205 6.15 -1.76 1.99
C VAL A 205 6.56 -2.28 3.36
N PRO A 206 7.81 -2.07 3.78
CA PRO A 206 8.27 -2.42 5.11
C PRO A 206 7.59 -1.54 6.17
N THR A 207 7.44 -2.11 7.36
CA THR A 207 7.07 -1.37 8.56
C THR A 207 8.34 -0.92 9.26
N LEU A 208 8.57 0.39 9.33
CA LEU A 208 9.64 0.95 10.15
C LEU A 208 9.24 0.88 11.62
N THR A 209 10.22 0.60 12.48
CA THR A 209 10.03 0.57 13.93
C THR A 209 10.99 1.54 14.58
N LEU A 210 10.47 2.34 15.50
CA LEU A 210 11.28 3.18 16.39
C LEU A 210 10.98 2.84 17.83
N ASP A 211 12.03 2.67 18.62
CA ASP A 211 11.99 2.54 20.07
C ASP A 211 12.77 3.71 20.70
N ASN A 212 12.12 4.50 21.55
CA ASN A 212 12.69 5.72 22.11
C ASN A 212 12.87 5.64 23.63
N GLU A 213 14.09 5.34 24.04
CA GLU A 213 14.62 5.42 25.39
C GLU A 213 15.65 6.56 25.55
N THR A 214 15.70 7.51 24.61
CA THR A 214 16.73 8.58 24.59
C THR A 214 16.60 9.58 25.76
N GLY A 215 15.42 9.64 26.39
CA GLY A 215 15.04 10.69 27.35
C GLY A 215 14.55 11.99 26.68
N GLU A 216 14.68 12.11 25.36
CA GLU A 216 14.22 13.25 24.55
C GLU A 216 12.97 12.87 23.75
N THR A 217 12.23 13.87 23.25
CA THR A 217 11.17 13.61 22.26
C THR A 217 11.80 13.38 20.89
N VAL A 218 11.43 12.26 20.26
CA VAL A 218 11.78 11.96 18.85
C VAL A 218 10.59 12.33 17.98
N THR A 219 10.71 13.39 17.19
CA THR A 219 9.72 13.78 16.18
C THR A 219 10.10 13.16 14.84
N ILE A 220 9.17 12.42 14.25
CA ILE A 220 9.28 11.86 12.90
C ILE A 220 8.70 12.88 11.93
N LEU A 221 9.46 13.26 10.92
CA LEU A 221 9.00 14.21 9.90
C LEU A 221 8.36 13.48 8.71
N GLY A 222 7.33 14.11 8.16
CA GLY A 222 6.54 13.70 7.01
C GLY A 222 7.19 14.09 5.68
N ARG A 223 6.53 13.76 4.56
CA ARG A 223 7.11 13.87 3.21
C ARG A 223 7.44 15.32 2.86
N ASP A 224 6.66 16.25 3.40
CA ASP A 224 6.83 17.68 3.18
C ASP A 224 7.70 18.33 4.28
N GLY A 225 8.34 17.51 5.12
CA GLY A 225 9.13 17.94 6.26
C GLY A 225 8.30 18.36 7.48
N GLU A 226 6.99 18.15 7.44
CA GLU A 226 6.08 18.49 8.54
C GLU A 226 6.18 17.48 9.69
N PRO A 227 5.95 17.84 10.96
CA PRO A 227 5.85 16.85 12.03
C PRO A 227 4.71 15.85 11.74
N PHE A 228 5.03 14.58 11.57
CA PHE A 228 4.06 13.52 11.25
C PHE A 228 3.59 12.81 12.53
N ALA A 229 4.54 12.39 13.35
CA ALA A 229 4.30 11.77 14.65
C ALA A 229 5.46 12.13 15.57
N ARG A 230 5.26 11.98 16.88
CA ARG A 230 6.33 12.09 17.87
C ARG A 230 6.21 11.00 18.92
N ILE A 231 7.36 10.51 19.37
CA ILE A 231 7.49 9.49 20.39
C ILE A 231 8.20 10.14 21.58
N GLY A 232 7.49 10.31 22.69
CA GLY A 232 8.09 10.66 23.97
C GLY A 232 8.46 9.41 24.78
N GLY A 233 8.87 9.58 26.03
CA GLY A 233 9.25 8.45 26.90
C GLY A 233 8.10 7.56 27.37
N GLN A 234 6.83 7.90 27.09
CA GLN A 234 5.65 7.12 27.52
C GLN A 234 4.50 7.09 26.52
N PHE A 235 4.54 7.95 25.50
CA PHE A 235 3.40 8.15 24.62
C PHE A 235 3.85 8.41 23.19
N VAL A 236 3.02 7.97 22.25
CA VAL A 236 3.10 8.34 20.84
C VAL A 236 1.93 9.27 20.53
N ASP A 237 2.26 10.45 20.00
CA ASP A 237 1.28 11.40 19.49
C ASP A 237 1.39 11.50 17.96
N ALA A 238 0.25 11.54 17.28
CA ALA A 238 0.15 11.81 15.85
C ALA A 238 -0.24 13.28 15.60
N ASN A 239 0.31 13.89 14.55
CA ASN A 239 -0.15 15.19 14.09
C ASN A 239 -1.33 15.01 13.12
N LEU A 240 -2.54 15.31 13.56
CA LEU A 240 -3.74 15.16 12.73
C LEU A 240 -3.79 16.09 11.52
N ALA A 241 -3.00 17.17 11.52
CA ALA A 241 -2.89 18.10 10.39
C ALA A 241 -1.81 17.69 9.37
N SER A 242 -0.97 16.68 9.66
CA SER A 242 0.08 16.24 8.72
C SER A 242 -0.53 15.55 7.50
N PRO A 243 -0.18 15.96 6.27
CA PRO A 243 -0.52 15.21 5.06
C PRO A 243 -0.02 13.76 5.10
N THR A 244 1.17 13.51 5.65
CA THR A 244 1.70 12.15 5.84
C THR A 244 0.85 11.32 6.80
N TRP A 245 0.32 11.93 7.86
CA TRP A 245 -0.62 11.26 8.77
C TRP A 245 -1.94 10.91 8.09
N VAL A 246 -2.46 11.82 7.26
CA VAL A 246 -3.65 11.56 6.46
C VAL A 246 -3.42 10.41 5.46
N GLU A 247 -2.30 10.40 4.73
CA GLU A 247 -1.94 9.30 3.82
C GLU A 247 -1.87 7.94 4.55
N PHE A 248 -1.20 7.92 5.70
CA PHE A 248 -1.16 6.72 6.54
C PHE A 248 -2.57 6.29 6.98
N GLY A 249 -3.40 7.21 7.46
CA GLY A 249 -4.78 6.95 7.84
C GLY A 249 -5.62 6.40 6.69
N GLN A 250 -5.47 6.96 5.49
CA GLN A 250 -6.15 6.48 4.28
C GLN A 250 -5.78 5.03 3.95
N SER A 251 -4.52 4.63 4.12
CA SER A 251 -4.10 3.24 3.91
C SER A 251 -4.76 2.25 4.87
N LEU A 252 -5.24 2.74 6.02
CA LEU A 252 -5.98 1.99 7.03
C LEU A 252 -7.50 2.17 6.91
N GLY A 253 -7.97 2.93 5.92
CA GLY A 253 -9.37 3.26 5.73
C GLY A 253 -9.97 4.22 6.77
N VAL A 254 -9.15 5.10 7.32
CA VAL A 254 -9.56 6.11 8.30
C VAL A 254 -9.95 7.40 7.59
N VAL A 255 -11.16 7.90 7.90
CA VAL A 255 -11.63 9.21 7.44
C VAL A 255 -10.90 10.33 8.21
N PRO A 256 -10.32 11.33 7.53
CA PRO A 256 -9.71 12.47 8.19
C PRO A 256 -10.73 13.24 9.03
N THR A 257 -10.32 13.64 10.23
CA THR A 257 -11.12 14.49 11.13
C THR A 257 -10.63 15.93 11.21
N VAL A 258 -9.47 16.20 10.61
CA VAL A 258 -8.79 17.50 10.57
C VAL A 258 -8.35 17.73 9.12
N VAL A 259 -8.41 18.98 8.67
CA VAL A 259 -7.91 19.37 7.35
C VAL A 259 -6.39 19.24 7.34
N SER A 260 -5.81 18.48 6.41
CA SER A 260 -4.36 18.38 6.30
C SER A 260 -3.74 19.65 5.70
N ASP A 261 -2.61 20.05 6.25
CA ASP A 261 -1.80 21.19 5.83
C ASP A 261 -0.37 21.02 6.38
N ALA A 262 0.60 20.82 5.49
CA ALA A 262 2.00 20.64 5.86
C ALA A 262 2.60 21.86 6.61
N SER A 263 2.03 23.05 6.39
CA SER A 263 2.50 24.30 7.00
C SER A 263 1.76 24.66 8.30
N ALA A 264 0.68 23.95 8.62
CA ALA A 264 -0.08 24.21 9.83
C ALA A 264 0.70 23.82 11.09
N ARG A 265 0.39 24.51 12.20
CA ARG A 265 0.88 24.08 13.51
C ARG A 265 0.39 22.66 13.81
N PRO A 266 1.24 21.76 14.34
CA PRO A 266 0.85 20.40 14.64
C PRO A 266 -0.36 20.32 15.58
N GLN A 267 -1.31 19.45 15.25
CA GLN A 267 -2.45 19.10 16.07
C GLN A 267 -2.24 17.72 16.67
N TRP A 268 -1.59 17.68 17.83
CA TRP A 268 -1.20 16.42 18.47
C TRP A 268 -2.41 15.69 19.06
N LYS A 269 -2.51 14.40 18.74
CA LYS A 269 -3.42 13.48 19.39
C LYS A 269 -2.66 12.23 19.81
N ARG A 270 -2.81 11.86 21.07
CA ARG A 270 -2.28 10.59 21.58
C ARG A 270 -2.92 9.41 20.88
N ILE A 271 -2.09 8.52 20.37
CA ILE A 271 -2.51 7.29 19.68
C ILE A 271 -2.06 6.02 20.41
N LEU A 272 -1.01 6.10 21.23
CA LEU A 272 -0.45 4.96 21.95
C LEU A 272 0.16 5.40 23.28
N GLU A 273 0.03 4.54 24.30
CA GLU A 273 0.73 4.65 25.59
C GLU A 273 1.93 3.69 25.59
N ASP A 274 2.91 4.03 24.79
CA ASP A 274 4.17 3.30 24.66
C ASP A 274 5.27 4.27 24.18
N HIS A 275 6.53 3.87 24.30
CA HIS A 275 7.73 4.55 23.81
C HIS A 275 8.25 3.94 22.50
N ARG A 276 7.53 2.94 21.99
CA ARG A 276 7.79 2.28 20.72
C ARG A 276 6.63 2.47 19.76
N TRP A 277 6.95 2.72 18.49
CA TRP A 277 5.95 2.77 17.44
C TRP A 277 6.42 2.08 16.16
N SER A 278 5.46 1.63 15.36
CA SER A 278 5.72 0.95 14.10
C SER A 278 4.70 1.39 13.06
N TRP A 279 5.17 1.79 11.87
CA TRP A 279 4.30 2.26 10.79
C TRP A 279 4.85 1.84 9.42
N PRO A 280 3.99 1.57 8.43
CA PRO A 280 4.40 1.46 7.03
C PRO A 280 4.85 2.82 6.51
N ASP A 281 6.05 2.89 5.94
CA ASP A 281 6.55 4.13 5.33
C ASP A 281 6.60 4.01 3.81
N TYR A 282 5.67 4.69 3.14
CA TYR A 282 5.52 4.64 1.69
C TYR A 282 6.65 5.37 0.93
N ARG A 283 7.59 6.05 1.61
CA ARG A 283 8.81 6.54 0.94
C ARG A 283 9.70 5.40 0.47
N SER A 284 9.63 4.23 1.11
CA SER A 284 10.37 3.03 0.72
C SER A 284 9.71 2.22 -0.40
N ARG A 285 8.52 2.65 -0.85
CA ARG A 285 7.72 1.94 -1.86
C ARG A 285 8.50 1.70 -3.16
N PRO A 286 8.40 0.52 -3.78
CA PRO A 286 8.91 0.31 -5.12
C PRO A 286 8.39 1.34 -6.15
N PRO A 287 9.13 1.61 -7.24
CA PRO A 287 8.58 2.40 -8.34
C PRO A 287 7.36 1.70 -8.94
N ASP A 288 6.46 2.48 -9.55
CA ASP A 288 5.26 1.92 -10.18
C ASP A 288 5.61 1.05 -11.39
N THR A 289 6.69 1.36 -12.10
CA THR A 289 7.21 0.56 -13.22
C THR A 289 8.73 0.45 -13.11
N GLU A 290 9.25 -0.77 -13.20
CA GLU A 290 10.70 -1.01 -13.17
C GLU A 290 11.32 -0.82 -14.55
N PRO A 291 12.52 -0.20 -14.65
CA PRO A 291 13.28 -0.19 -15.89
C PRO A 291 13.60 -1.63 -16.35
N PRO A 292 13.58 -1.94 -17.67
CA PRO A 292 13.89 -3.29 -18.17
C PRO A 292 15.24 -3.86 -17.69
N ALA A 293 16.24 -3.00 -17.50
CA ALA A 293 17.54 -3.39 -16.99
C ALA A 293 17.49 -3.92 -15.54
N ILE A 294 16.65 -3.32 -14.69
CA ILE A 294 16.43 -3.76 -13.31
C ILE A 294 15.73 -5.11 -13.30
N LEU A 295 14.70 -5.28 -14.14
CA LEU A 295 13.97 -6.55 -14.24
C LEU A 295 14.90 -7.72 -14.60
N ALA A 296 15.92 -7.48 -15.42
CA ALA A 296 16.85 -8.51 -15.86
C ALA A 296 17.95 -8.85 -14.85
N LYS A 297 18.49 -7.84 -14.13
CA LYS A 297 19.72 -8.00 -13.33
C LYS A 297 19.54 -7.75 -11.84
N GLY A 298 18.40 -7.18 -11.43
CA GLY A 298 18.23 -6.63 -10.10
C GLY A 298 19.01 -5.35 -9.85
N GLY A 299 18.86 -4.81 -8.65
CA GLY A 299 19.59 -3.65 -8.17
C GLY A 299 18.72 -2.67 -7.40
N VAL A 300 19.34 -1.57 -6.95
CA VAL A 300 18.67 -0.49 -6.22
C VAL A 300 17.66 0.21 -7.13
N VAL A 301 16.39 0.19 -6.74
CA VAL A 301 15.30 0.91 -7.41
C VAL A 301 14.92 2.20 -6.71
N ARG A 302 15.25 2.31 -5.41
CA ARG A 302 14.97 3.51 -4.63
C ARG A 302 15.96 3.65 -3.49
N ARG A 303 16.42 4.89 -3.28
CA ARG A 303 17.00 5.36 -2.02
C ARG A 303 15.96 6.22 -1.32
N TRP A 304 15.84 6.07 -0.01
CA TRP A 304 14.85 6.78 0.77
C TRP A 304 15.45 7.19 2.11
N ALA A 305 14.92 8.27 2.67
CA ALA A 305 15.29 8.80 3.98
C ALA A 305 14.02 9.15 4.76
N VAL A 306 14.04 8.90 6.07
CA VAL A 306 13.02 9.38 7.00
C VAL A 306 13.68 10.37 7.98
N PRO A 307 13.40 11.67 7.86
CA PRO A 307 14.01 12.65 8.74
C PRO A 307 13.38 12.61 10.14
N LEU A 308 14.24 12.73 11.15
CA LEU A 308 13.90 12.77 12.56
C LEU A 308 14.48 14.03 13.22
N GLU A 309 13.78 14.53 14.23
CA GLU A 309 14.30 15.51 15.18
C GLU A 309 14.32 14.88 16.57
N VAL A 310 15.50 14.72 17.17
CA VAL A 310 15.70 14.20 18.52
C VAL A 310 16.12 15.36 19.41
N GLY A 311 15.20 15.89 20.21
CA GLY A 311 15.39 17.16 20.90
C GLY A 311 15.68 18.28 19.88
N SER A 312 16.88 18.87 19.93
CA SER A 312 17.34 19.90 18.99
C SER A 312 18.14 19.37 17.79
N ARG A 313 18.43 18.06 17.74
CA ARG A 313 19.30 17.48 16.72
C ARG A 313 18.48 16.82 15.61
N ARG A 314 18.76 17.21 14.38
CA ARG A 314 18.23 16.56 13.18
C ARG A 314 19.09 15.37 12.76
N MET A 315 18.46 14.27 12.35
CA MET A 315 19.10 13.11 11.74
C MET A 315 18.16 12.45 10.72
N GLU A 316 18.63 11.43 10.01
CA GLU A 316 17.82 10.68 9.05
C GLU A 316 18.00 9.17 9.25
N ILE A 317 16.92 8.42 9.03
CA ILE A 317 16.99 6.98 8.78
C ILE A 317 17.13 6.78 7.28
N ASP A 318 18.29 6.34 6.83
CA ASP A 318 18.59 6.03 5.44
C ASP A 318 18.26 4.58 5.11
N GLY A 319 17.76 4.36 3.91
CA GLY A 319 17.52 3.00 3.43
C GLY A 319 17.44 2.87 1.91
N LEU A 320 17.41 1.61 1.49
CA LEU A 320 17.32 1.19 0.10
C LEU A 320 16.12 0.28 -0.11
N THR A 321 15.58 0.35 -1.32
CA THR A 321 14.71 -0.68 -1.89
C THR A 321 15.41 -1.24 -3.11
N GLU A 322 15.61 -2.54 -3.13
CA GLU A 322 16.28 -3.28 -4.19
C GLU A 322 15.33 -4.28 -4.82
N PHE A 323 15.35 -4.39 -6.14
CA PHE A 323 14.68 -5.47 -6.85
C PHE A 323 15.62 -6.67 -6.98
N VAL A 324 15.13 -7.84 -6.62
CA VAL A 324 15.85 -9.12 -6.74
C VAL A 324 15.06 -9.99 -7.73
N PRO A 325 15.56 -10.20 -8.96
CA PRO A 325 14.86 -11.01 -9.96
C PRO A 325 14.81 -12.46 -9.51
N PHE A 326 13.73 -13.15 -9.90
CA PHE A 326 13.71 -14.60 -9.82
C PHE A 326 14.74 -15.18 -10.79
N ALA A 327 15.40 -16.27 -10.38
CA ALA A 327 16.25 -17.00 -11.30
C ALA A 327 15.43 -17.39 -12.55
N PRO A 328 15.99 -17.27 -13.77
CA PRO A 328 15.32 -17.78 -14.95
C PRO A 328 14.99 -19.24 -14.70
N VAL A 329 13.73 -19.63 -14.89
CA VAL A 329 13.36 -21.05 -14.87
C VAL A 329 14.11 -21.69 -16.02
N THR A 330 15.28 -22.28 -15.76
CA THR A 330 15.98 -23.12 -16.73
C THR A 330 14.98 -24.16 -17.18
N ALA A 331 14.64 -24.13 -18.47
CA ALA A 331 13.74 -25.08 -19.09
C ALA A 331 14.08 -26.49 -18.60
N ALA A 332 13.08 -27.18 -18.06
CA ALA A 332 13.21 -28.51 -17.51
C ALA A 332 14.14 -29.34 -18.41
N ARG A 333 15.27 -29.77 -17.85
CA ARG A 333 16.18 -30.74 -18.45
C ARG A 333 15.30 -31.89 -18.96
N LYS A 334 15.25 -32.07 -20.28
CA LYS A 334 14.50 -33.16 -20.93
C LYS A 334 14.75 -34.45 -20.12
N PRO A 335 13.71 -35.19 -19.71
CA PRO A 335 13.93 -36.48 -19.08
C PRO A 335 14.73 -37.32 -20.07
N SER A 336 15.89 -37.82 -19.64
CA SER A 336 16.67 -38.77 -20.43
C SER A 336 15.82 -40.01 -20.61
N SER A 337 15.24 -40.18 -21.79
CA SER A 337 14.59 -41.42 -22.18
C SER A 337 15.67 -42.48 -22.42
N SER A 338 16.03 -43.21 -21.37
CA SER A 338 16.72 -44.50 -21.50
C SER A 338 15.79 -45.59 -20.94
N PRO A 339 15.12 -46.39 -21.78
CA PRO A 339 14.40 -47.54 -21.29
C PRO A 339 15.40 -48.69 -21.08
N SER A 340 15.83 -48.89 -19.83
CA SER A 340 16.47 -50.15 -19.46
C SER A 340 15.42 -51.27 -19.50
N ARG A 341 15.45 -52.08 -20.56
CA ARG A 341 14.68 -53.34 -20.63
C ARG A 341 15.19 -54.30 -19.53
N ARG A 342 14.55 -54.32 -18.36
CA ARG A 342 14.66 -55.46 -17.43
C ARG A 342 13.71 -56.55 -17.90
N ARG A 343 14.30 -57.61 -18.46
CA ARG A 343 13.62 -58.85 -18.87
C ARG A 343 13.20 -59.60 -17.60
N TRP A 344 11.90 -59.64 -17.32
CA TRP A 344 11.31 -60.48 -16.28
C TRP A 344 11.37 -61.96 -16.70
N ARG A 345 11.80 -62.84 -15.78
CA ARG A 345 11.66 -64.30 -15.88
C ARG A 345 10.70 -64.74 -14.77
N PRO A 346 9.62 -65.51 -15.05
CA PRO A 346 8.73 -66.01 -14.01
C PRO A 346 9.28 -67.29 -13.38
N SER A 347 9.20 -67.38 -12.06
CA SER A 347 9.45 -68.61 -11.29
C SER A 347 8.12 -69.33 -11.06
N SER A 348 8.07 -70.60 -11.45
CA SER A 348 6.96 -71.53 -11.27
C SER A 348 6.88 -72.05 -9.83
N ALA A 349 5.71 -71.95 -9.20
CA ALA A 349 5.38 -72.59 -7.92
C ALA A 349 4.50 -73.83 -8.16
N ALA A 350 4.93 -74.97 -7.63
CA ALA A 350 4.20 -76.24 -7.67
C ALA A 350 3.22 -76.33 -6.48
N TRP A 351 2.00 -76.80 -6.76
CA TRP A 351 1.00 -77.20 -5.77
C TRP A 351 1.14 -78.70 -5.48
N ALA A 352 1.04 -79.09 -4.20
CA ALA A 352 0.75 -80.45 -3.79
C ALA A 352 -0.46 -80.42 -2.87
N SER A 353 -1.49 -81.18 -3.25
CA SER A 353 -2.76 -81.39 -2.57
C SER A 353 -2.72 -82.65 -1.71
N SER A 354 -3.39 -82.64 -0.56
CA SER A 354 -4.13 -83.82 -0.06
C SER A 354 -5.13 -83.43 1.03
N SER A 355 -6.40 -83.61 0.71
CA SER A 355 -7.56 -83.82 1.59
C SER A 355 -7.40 -85.17 2.34
N SER A 356 -8.10 -85.48 3.44
CA SER A 356 -9.55 -85.76 3.49
C SER A 356 -9.99 -86.08 4.93
N SER A 357 -11.26 -85.76 5.21
CA SER A 357 -12.22 -86.34 6.17
C SER A 357 -11.95 -86.31 7.68
#